data_AF-A0A3D5M3C0-F1
#
_entry.id   AF-A0A3D5M3C0-F1
#
_cell.length_a   1.000
_cell.length_b   1.000
_cell.length_c   1.000
_cell.angle_alpha   90.00
_cell.angle_beta   90.00
_cell.angle_gamma   90.00
#
_symmetry.space_group_name_H-M   'P 1'
#
loop_
_entity.id
_entity.type
_entity.pdbx_description
1 polymer ?
#
loop_
_entity_poly.entity_id
_entity_poly.type
_entity_poly.pdbx_seq_one_letter_code
_entity_poly.pdbx_strand_id
1 'polypeptide(L)'
;MENFTVINASKFLILLTLLFALGCNNSSSSNVTTGDTGGKPPGPGDPCPSPLAVELQVYINEVMVDNTSAVPNGSGEFYPWVEFYNPGPESMELGGAFFADSIADNQRWQFPCQFPETNLQAGEFLVLFFGGDGNPDDLHIDFLPEISGEHIYVLNQSSDFFYFNADLLDQNQSAGPFPDGGGDAVPLSVPTPGGPNAEPIPPVVFVRGDLDLDLDVDEDDLALLTGHFSGSPVITLCADRLDINDNGEVTISDLSYLIQALEPNGPVIPEPFPSEGVDPTPDNIDCEGP
;
A
#
# COMPACT_ATOMS: atom_id res chain seq x y z
N MET A 1 -31.36 -32.08 -10.95
CA MET A 1 -30.45 -33.24 -10.97
C MET A 1 -30.06 -33.49 -12.41
N GLU A 2 -29.02 -32.81 -12.87
CA GLU A 2 -28.49 -32.96 -14.22
C GLU A 2 -27.00 -33.28 -14.11
N ASN A 3 -26.57 -34.32 -14.82
CA ASN A 3 -25.23 -34.87 -14.69
C ASN A 3 -24.26 -34.10 -15.59
N PHE A 4 -23.17 -33.58 -15.03
CA PHE A 4 -22.05 -33.12 -15.84
C PHE A 4 -21.21 -34.30 -16.34
N THR A 5 -21.00 -34.33 -17.66
CA THR A 5 -20.32 -35.41 -18.37
C THR A 5 -18.81 -35.30 -18.21
N VAL A 6 -18.17 -36.40 -17.81
CA VAL A 6 -16.70 -36.52 -17.79
C VAL A 6 -16.17 -36.51 -19.23
N ILE A 7 -15.23 -35.61 -19.53
CA ILE A 7 -14.40 -35.67 -20.75
C ILE A 7 -12.98 -36.04 -20.34
N ASN A 8 -12.51 -37.18 -20.86
CA ASN A 8 -11.16 -37.68 -20.66
C ASN A 8 -10.60 -38.00 -22.05
N ALA A 9 -9.51 -37.32 -22.44
CA ALA A 9 -8.90 -37.46 -23.77
C ALA A 9 -7.41 -37.78 -23.63
N SER A 10 -6.96 -38.79 -24.38
CA SER A 10 -5.64 -39.40 -24.25
C SER A 10 -5.07 -39.71 -25.64
N LYS A 11 -3.73 -39.74 -25.76
CA LYS A 11 -2.92 -40.09 -26.95
C LYS A 11 -2.88 -38.97 -28.02
N PHE A 12 -1.83 -38.80 -28.82
CA PHE A 12 -0.59 -39.54 -29.12
C PHE A 12 0.44 -38.48 -29.65
N LEU A 13 1.77 -38.65 -29.67
CA LEU A 13 2.52 -39.43 -30.66
C LEU A 13 4.04 -39.24 -30.42
N ILE A 14 4.86 -40.26 -30.74
CA ILE A 14 6.32 -40.25 -30.65
C ILE A 14 6.94 -39.99 -32.03
N LEU A 15 8.05 -39.26 -32.12
CA LEU A 15 8.98 -39.33 -33.26
C LEU A 15 10.45 -39.19 -32.82
N LEU A 16 11.36 -39.86 -33.55
CA LEU A 16 12.74 -40.15 -33.14
C LEU A 16 13.74 -39.85 -34.28
N THR A 17 15.02 -39.65 -33.95
CA THR A 17 16.21 -39.56 -34.83
C THR A 17 16.37 -38.23 -35.61
N LEU A 18 17.58 -37.72 -35.90
CA LEU A 18 18.84 -38.42 -36.20
C LEU A 18 20.12 -37.79 -35.60
N LEU A 19 21.17 -38.62 -35.56
CA LEU A 19 22.51 -38.34 -35.05
C LEU A 19 23.43 -37.74 -36.15
N PHE A 20 24.29 -36.79 -35.80
CA PHE A 20 25.57 -36.55 -36.51
C PHE A 20 26.65 -36.14 -35.51
N ALA A 21 27.82 -36.79 -35.60
CA ALA A 21 29.00 -36.46 -34.82
C ALA A 21 30.24 -36.52 -35.71
N LEU A 22 31.14 -35.55 -35.59
CA LEU A 22 32.55 -35.60 -35.98
C LEU A 22 33.30 -34.43 -35.28
N GLY A 23 34.53 -34.68 -34.79
CA GLY A 23 35.37 -33.71 -34.05
C GLY A 23 36.00 -32.62 -34.93
N CYS A 24 36.84 -31.71 -34.41
CA CYS A 24 37.93 -31.94 -33.44
C CYS A 24 38.28 -30.74 -32.52
N ASN A 25 39.08 -31.02 -31.48
CA ASN A 25 39.62 -30.10 -30.46
C ASN A 25 40.60 -29.03 -30.99
N ASN A 26 40.66 -27.85 -30.33
CA ASN A 26 41.71 -27.58 -29.32
C ASN A 26 41.59 -26.24 -28.56
N SER A 27 41.51 -26.36 -27.22
CA SER A 27 42.14 -25.52 -26.19
C SER A 27 42.18 -23.98 -26.29
N SER A 28 41.34 -23.32 -25.49
CA SER A 28 41.79 -22.33 -24.48
C SER A 28 40.76 -22.22 -23.35
N SER A 29 41.21 -21.89 -22.15
CA SER A 29 40.46 -22.08 -20.90
C SER A 29 39.52 -20.93 -20.53
N SER A 30 38.25 -21.24 -20.32
CA SER A 30 37.36 -20.51 -19.42
C SER A 30 36.28 -21.46 -18.87
N ASN A 31 36.32 -21.74 -17.57
CA ASN A 31 35.23 -22.46 -16.90
C ASN A 31 34.05 -21.50 -16.72
N VAL A 32 33.22 -21.37 -17.75
CA VAL A 32 31.86 -20.85 -17.61
C VAL A 32 30.96 -22.06 -17.37
N THR A 33 30.75 -22.39 -16.10
CA THR A 33 29.67 -23.28 -15.70
C THR A 33 28.35 -22.55 -15.89
N THR A 34 27.70 -22.79 -17.03
CA THR A 34 26.25 -22.57 -17.17
C THR A 34 25.55 -23.59 -16.28
N GLY A 35 25.27 -23.18 -15.03
CA GLY A 35 24.58 -23.97 -14.03
C GLY A 35 23.07 -23.82 -14.17
N ASP A 36 22.44 -24.93 -14.49
CA ASP A 36 21.04 -25.28 -14.21
C ASP A 36 20.46 -24.53 -12.99
N THR A 37 19.37 -23.77 -13.20
CA THR A 37 18.71 -22.97 -12.14
C THR A 37 17.80 -23.81 -11.24
N GLY A 38 17.76 -25.13 -11.41
CA GLY A 38 17.15 -26.08 -10.47
C GLY A 38 17.95 -26.23 -9.16
N GLY A 39 18.13 -25.14 -8.42
CA GLY A 39 18.75 -25.15 -7.09
C GLY A 39 17.98 -26.06 -6.15
N LYS A 40 18.61 -27.14 -5.68
CA LYS A 40 18.05 -27.97 -4.62
C LYS A 40 17.84 -27.09 -3.37
N PRO A 41 16.68 -27.15 -2.68
CA PRO A 41 16.47 -26.45 -1.43
C PRO A 41 17.61 -26.69 -0.44
N PRO A 42 18.03 -25.68 0.34
CA PRO A 42 19.13 -25.81 1.31
C PRO A 42 18.96 -27.03 2.21
N GLY A 43 20.07 -27.68 2.59
CA GLY A 43 20.00 -28.72 3.61
C GLY A 43 19.61 -28.12 4.96
N PRO A 44 18.99 -28.88 5.88
CA PRO A 44 18.75 -28.39 7.24
C PRO A 44 20.07 -27.95 7.90
N GLY A 45 20.24 -26.64 8.06
CA GLY A 45 21.45 -26.01 8.61
C GLY A 45 22.34 -25.23 7.62
N ASP A 46 22.05 -25.25 6.32
CA ASP A 46 22.65 -24.31 5.36
C ASP A 46 21.94 -22.95 5.46
N PRO A 47 22.65 -21.80 5.40
CA PRO A 47 22.01 -20.49 5.46
C PRO A 47 21.15 -20.24 4.21
N CYS A 48 20.01 -19.56 4.42
CA CYS A 48 19.13 -19.08 3.36
C CYS A 48 19.91 -18.34 2.26
N PRO A 49 19.84 -18.77 0.98
CA PRO A 49 20.44 -18.03 -0.11
C PRO A 49 19.65 -16.74 -0.33
N SER A 50 20.25 -15.59 -0.01
CA SER A 50 19.58 -14.31 -0.18
C SER A 50 19.55 -13.90 -1.67
N PRO A 51 18.38 -13.65 -2.28
CA PRO A 51 18.27 -13.27 -3.68
C PRO A 51 18.84 -11.88 -3.93
N LEU A 52 19.31 -11.61 -5.15
CA LEU A 52 19.79 -10.26 -5.49
C LEU A 52 18.60 -9.31 -5.64
N ALA A 53 18.72 -8.10 -5.08
CA ALA A 53 17.67 -7.07 -5.14
C ALA A 53 17.18 -6.79 -6.57
N VAL A 54 18.09 -6.82 -7.55
CA VAL A 54 17.80 -6.57 -8.98
C VAL A 54 17.14 -7.75 -9.71
N GLU A 55 17.00 -8.91 -9.08
CA GLU A 55 16.39 -10.12 -9.65
C GLU A 55 14.99 -10.39 -9.07
N LEU A 56 14.65 -9.82 -7.91
CA LEU A 56 13.38 -10.01 -7.23
C LEU A 56 12.32 -9.01 -7.72
N GLN A 57 11.43 -9.46 -8.60
CA GLN A 57 10.30 -8.67 -9.14
C GLN A 57 9.03 -8.93 -8.32
N VAL A 58 9.11 -8.61 -7.03
CA VAL A 58 7.98 -8.64 -6.09
C VAL A 58 7.86 -7.24 -5.47
N TYR A 59 6.64 -6.79 -5.26
CA TYR A 59 6.32 -5.48 -4.69
C TYR A 59 5.63 -5.64 -3.35
N ILE A 60 5.78 -4.66 -2.47
CA ILE A 60 4.90 -4.48 -1.32
C ILE A 60 3.58 -3.90 -1.86
N ASN A 61 2.46 -4.57 -1.57
CA ASN A 61 1.18 -4.29 -2.25
C ASN A 61 0.13 -3.63 -1.36
N GLU A 62 0.01 -4.07 -0.11
CA GLU A 62 -0.98 -3.53 0.82
C GLU A 62 -0.42 -3.58 2.25
N VAL A 63 -0.75 -2.59 3.08
CA VAL A 63 -0.39 -2.55 4.51
C VAL A 63 -1.59 -2.13 5.35
N MET A 64 -1.75 -2.75 6.51
CA MET A 64 -2.66 -2.30 7.57
C MET A 64 -1.90 -2.25 8.88
N VAL A 65 -1.69 -1.04 9.42
CA VAL A 65 -0.88 -0.81 10.63
C VAL A 65 -1.68 -0.92 11.95
N ASP A 66 -2.99 -0.59 11.95
CA ASP A 66 -3.87 -0.75 13.11
C ASP A 66 -5.08 -1.64 12.77
N ASN A 67 -4.94 -2.95 12.98
CA ASN A 67 -5.98 -3.94 12.75
C ASN A 67 -6.56 -4.43 14.08
N THR A 68 -7.78 -4.04 14.41
CA THR A 68 -8.47 -4.42 15.66
C THR A 68 -9.71 -5.28 15.43
N SER A 69 -10.27 -5.29 14.22
CA SER A 69 -11.53 -5.96 13.90
C SER A 69 -11.79 -6.29 12.42
N ALA A 70 -11.00 -5.80 11.47
CA ALA A 70 -11.26 -6.02 10.03
C ALA A 70 -10.76 -7.39 9.52
N VAL A 71 -9.46 -7.67 9.66
CA VAL A 71 -8.83 -8.84 9.01
C VAL A 71 -8.30 -9.80 10.08
N PRO A 72 -9.03 -10.88 10.43
CA PRO A 72 -8.51 -11.88 11.36
C PRO A 72 -7.48 -12.79 10.67
N ASN A 73 -6.47 -13.22 11.43
CA ASN A 73 -5.60 -14.33 11.06
C ASN A 73 -6.35 -15.68 11.10
N GLY A 74 -5.66 -16.78 10.77
CA GLY A 74 -6.24 -18.13 10.77
C GLY A 74 -6.77 -18.62 12.14
N SER A 75 -6.39 -17.98 13.25
CA SER A 75 -6.86 -18.26 14.61
C SER A 75 -8.07 -17.40 15.02
N GLY A 76 -8.42 -16.37 14.24
CA GLY A 76 -9.46 -15.40 14.60
C GLY A 76 -8.94 -14.18 15.39
N GLU A 77 -7.62 -13.97 15.43
CA GLU A 77 -6.96 -12.86 16.12
C GLU A 77 -6.60 -11.75 15.13
N PHE A 78 -6.57 -10.50 15.59
CA PHE A 78 -6.28 -9.34 14.73
C PHE A 78 -4.87 -8.83 14.99
N TYR A 79 -4.11 -8.70 13.91
CA TYR A 79 -2.72 -8.24 13.90
C TYR A 79 -2.53 -7.29 12.72
N PRO A 80 -1.66 -6.27 12.82
CA PRO A 80 -1.21 -5.52 11.66
C PRO A 80 -0.63 -6.49 10.61
N TRP A 81 -0.69 -6.13 9.33
CA TRP A 81 -0.18 -6.99 8.26
C TRP A 81 0.35 -6.19 7.08
N VAL A 82 1.16 -6.87 6.27
CA VAL A 82 1.72 -6.39 5.00
C VAL A 82 1.59 -7.49 3.95
N GLU A 83 1.28 -7.11 2.73
CA GLU A 83 1.16 -8.00 1.58
C GLU A 83 2.27 -7.78 0.55
N PHE A 84 2.69 -8.86 -0.09
CA PHE A 84 3.65 -8.87 -1.18
C PHE A 84 3.01 -9.45 -2.45
N TYR A 85 3.23 -8.84 -3.61
CA TYR A 85 2.61 -9.20 -4.88
C TYR A 85 3.65 -9.52 -5.97
N ASN A 86 3.43 -10.60 -6.72
CA ASN A 86 4.21 -10.96 -7.92
C ASN A 86 3.42 -10.63 -9.21
N PRO A 87 3.62 -9.46 -9.85
CA PRO A 87 3.02 -9.14 -11.16
C PRO A 87 3.66 -9.89 -12.33
N GLY A 88 4.74 -10.64 -12.08
CA GLY A 88 5.49 -11.36 -13.11
C GLY A 88 4.71 -12.53 -13.72
N PRO A 89 5.04 -12.95 -14.95
CA PRO A 89 4.44 -14.13 -15.59
C PRO A 89 5.04 -15.47 -15.12
N GLU A 90 6.02 -15.45 -14.23
CA GLU A 90 6.76 -16.61 -13.69
C GLU A 90 6.76 -16.53 -12.16
N SER A 91 7.02 -17.65 -11.47
CA SER A 91 7.09 -17.68 -10.00
C SER A 91 8.32 -16.97 -9.46
N MET A 92 8.19 -16.28 -8.32
CA MET A 92 9.25 -15.58 -7.61
C MET A 92 9.42 -16.13 -6.19
N GLU A 93 10.65 -16.50 -5.82
CA GLU A 93 10.99 -17.02 -4.50
C GLU A 93 11.49 -15.88 -3.59
N LEU A 94 10.79 -15.65 -2.49
CA LEU A 94 11.15 -14.70 -1.44
C LEU A 94 12.07 -15.30 -0.38
N GLY A 95 12.18 -16.64 -0.29
CA GLY A 95 13.03 -17.30 0.72
C GLY A 95 14.45 -16.73 0.76
N GLY A 96 14.84 -16.18 1.92
CA GLY A 96 16.15 -15.57 2.14
C GLY A 96 16.26 -14.09 1.77
N ALA A 97 15.23 -13.50 1.16
CA ALA A 97 15.08 -12.05 1.02
C ALA A 97 14.89 -11.40 2.41
N PHE A 98 14.98 -10.08 2.46
CA PHE A 98 14.76 -9.31 3.67
C PHE A 98 13.55 -8.37 3.54
N PHE A 99 12.90 -8.07 4.66
CA PHE A 99 11.92 -7.00 4.80
C PHE A 99 12.33 -6.11 5.99
N ALA A 100 12.12 -4.80 5.85
CA ALA A 100 12.44 -3.83 6.88
C ALA A 100 11.54 -2.59 6.77
N ASP A 101 11.45 -1.83 7.85
CA ASP A 101 10.81 -0.53 8.00
C ASP A 101 11.83 0.64 8.04
N SER A 102 13.05 0.39 7.53
CA SER A 102 14.13 1.38 7.55
C SER A 102 15.14 1.15 6.43
N ILE A 103 15.50 2.23 5.72
CA ILE A 103 16.64 2.22 4.77
C ILE A 103 17.96 1.99 5.51
N ALA A 104 18.07 2.44 6.76
CA ALA A 104 19.31 2.34 7.53
C ALA A 104 19.55 0.92 8.09
N ASP A 105 18.49 0.12 8.21
CA ASP A 105 18.53 -1.29 8.64
C ASP A 105 17.71 -2.17 7.68
N ASN A 106 18.05 -2.12 6.39
CA ASN A 106 17.31 -2.76 5.30
C ASN A 106 17.46 -4.31 5.22
N GLN A 107 17.88 -4.94 6.32
CA GLN A 107 18.04 -6.39 6.48
C GLN A 107 17.43 -6.92 7.79
N ARG A 108 16.42 -6.22 8.33
CA ARG A 108 15.84 -6.46 9.65
C ARG A 108 15.23 -7.85 9.84
N TRP A 109 14.25 -8.24 9.02
CA TRP A 109 13.59 -9.55 9.08
C TRP A 109 13.89 -10.35 7.80
N GLN A 110 14.17 -11.65 7.91
CA GLN A 110 14.49 -12.50 6.77
C GLN A 110 13.36 -13.50 6.48
N PHE A 111 12.91 -13.55 5.23
CA PHE A 111 11.92 -14.54 4.77
C PHE A 111 12.45 -15.97 4.93
N PRO A 112 11.69 -16.89 5.54
CA PRO A 112 12.19 -18.23 5.86
C PRO A 112 12.12 -19.19 4.65
N CYS A 113 13.27 -19.70 4.19
CA CYS A 113 13.38 -20.55 2.98
C CYS A 113 12.77 -21.97 3.06
N GLN A 114 12.06 -22.31 4.13
CA GLN A 114 11.48 -23.65 4.32
C GLN A 114 9.96 -23.68 4.07
N PHE A 115 9.37 -22.54 3.73
CA PHE A 115 7.92 -22.37 3.54
C PHE A 115 7.58 -22.33 2.05
N PRO A 116 6.77 -23.26 1.52
CA PRO A 116 6.28 -23.19 0.15
C PRO A 116 5.58 -21.87 -0.20
N GLU A 117 5.01 -21.21 0.80
CA GLU A 117 4.33 -19.92 0.73
C GLU A 117 5.25 -18.76 0.34
N THR A 118 6.58 -18.87 0.47
CA THR A 118 7.51 -17.83 -0.02
C THR A 118 7.73 -17.86 -1.54
N ASN A 119 7.24 -18.87 -2.24
CA ASN A 119 7.33 -19.00 -3.71
C ASN A 119 6.03 -18.58 -4.40
N LEU A 120 5.82 -17.26 -4.54
CA LEU A 120 4.64 -16.66 -5.17
C LEU A 120 4.59 -17.04 -6.65
N GLN A 121 3.52 -17.69 -7.10
CA GLN A 121 3.28 -17.89 -8.54
C GLN A 121 2.94 -16.57 -9.24
N ALA A 122 2.81 -16.62 -10.56
CA ALA A 122 2.44 -15.48 -11.37
C ALA A 122 1.07 -14.91 -10.97
N GLY A 123 1.03 -13.64 -10.54
CA GLY A 123 -0.17 -12.97 -10.07
C GLY A 123 -0.63 -13.36 -8.66
N GLU A 124 0.22 -14.03 -7.86
CA GLU A 124 -0.10 -14.36 -6.46
C GLU A 124 0.33 -13.28 -5.48
N PHE A 125 -0.34 -13.30 -4.33
CA PHE A 125 -0.19 -12.40 -3.20
C PHE A 125 0.20 -13.22 -1.95
N LEU A 126 1.07 -12.67 -1.11
CA LEU A 126 1.49 -13.24 0.18
C LEU A 126 1.22 -12.23 1.30
N VAL A 127 0.29 -12.55 2.20
CA VAL A 127 -0.03 -11.73 3.38
C VAL A 127 0.77 -12.23 4.59
N LEU A 128 1.54 -11.34 5.21
CA LEU A 128 2.28 -11.59 6.46
C LEU A 128 1.73 -10.72 7.59
N PHE A 129 1.43 -11.33 8.74
CA PHE A 129 1.09 -10.58 9.96
C PHE A 129 2.35 -10.19 10.75
N PHE A 130 2.30 -9.03 11.39
CA PHE A 130 3.29 -8.52 12.33
C PHE A 130 3.04 -9.06 13.76
N GLY A 131 4.05 -8.96 14.62
CA GLY A 131 3.96 -9.36 16.03
C GLY A 131 4.33 -10.81 16.33
N GLY A 132 5.11 -11.46 15.46
CA GLY A 132 5.69 -12.78 15.69
C GLY A 132 6.70 -12.81 16.85
N ASP A 133 7.04 -14.01 17.33
CA ASP A 133 7.95 -14.21 18.48
C ASP A 133 9.44 -14.37 18.10
N GLY A 134 9.77 -14.16 16.82
CA GLY A 134 11.11 -14.38 16.27
C GLY A 134 11.41 -15.83 15.89
N ASN A 135 10.42 -16.73 15.93
CA ASN A 135 10.55 -18.08 15.41
C ASN A 135 10.63 -18.07 13.86
N PRO A 136 11.74 -18.49 13.23
CA PRO A 136 11.85 -18.57 11.77
C PRO A 136 11.02 -19.73 11.16
N ASP A 137 10.48 -20.62 12.00
CA ASP A 137 9.51 -21.65 11.61
C ASP A 137 8.05 -21.15 11.80
N ASP A 138 7.83 -19.83 11.91
CA ASP A 138 6.52 -19.18 11.82
C ASP A 138 6.55 -18.06 10.76
N LEU A 139 5.46 -17.89 10.02
CA LEU A 139 5.41 -16.97 8.88
C LEU A 139 4.88 -15.59 9.33
N HIS A 140 5.48 -15.08 10.40
CA HIS A 140 5.14 -13.81 11.06
C HIS A 140 6.38 -12.91 11.17
N ILE A 141 6.17 -11.61 10.98
CA ILE A 141 7.20 -10.59 11.13
C ILE A 141 7.41 -10.32 12.62
N ASP A 142 8.65 -10.41 13.10
CA ASP A 142 9.02 -10.42 14.53
C ASP A 142 9.05 -9.03 15.20
N PHE A 143 8.49 -8.03 14.51
CA PHE A 143 8.29 -6.69 15.02
C PHE A 143 6.86 -6.20 14.78
N LEU A 144 6.53 -5.07 15.38
CA LEU A 144 5.28 -4.34 15.14
C LEU A 144 5.60 -3.06 14.36
N PRO A 145 4.69 -2.62 13.46
CA PRO A 145 4.81 -1.32 12.82
C PRO A 145 4.48 -0.20 13.81
N GLU A 146 4.91 1.02 13.50
CA GLU A 146 4.32 2.23 14.08
C GLU A 146 2.96 2.50 13.40
N ILE A 147 2.07 3.20 14.09
CA ILE A 147 0.67 3.45 13.67
C ILE A 147 0.40 4.92 13.31
N SER A 148 1.45 5.71 13.13
CA SER A 148 1.37 7.16 12.95
C SER A 148 2.66 7.69 12.33
N GLY A 149 2.54 8.70 11.47
CA GLY A 149 3.62 9.37 10.76
C GLY A 149 3.99 8.76 9.42
N GLU A 150 4.96 9.39 8.77
CA GLU A 150 5.55 8.93 7.50
C GLU A 150 6.38 7.66 7.70
N HIS A 151 6.14 6.65 6.86
CA HIS A 151 6.82 5.37 6.90
C HIS A 151 7.42 5.00 5.54
N ILE A 152 8.54 4.26 5.59
CA ILE A 152 9.10 3.58 4.42
C ILE A 152 9.36 2.12 4.75
N TYR A 153 8.75 1.22 3.99
CA TYR A 153 9.11 -0.19 4.00
C TYR A 153 10.04 -0.51 2.82
N VAL A 154 10.95 -1.45 3.04
CA VAL A 154 12.02 -1.81 2.11
C VAL A 154 12.00 -3.32 1.90
N LEU A 155 11.84 -3.74 0.65
CA LEU A 155 11.98 -5.14 0.26
C LEU A 155 13.39 -5.41 -0.28
N ASN A 156 13.95 -6.52 0.18
CA ASN A 156 15.24 -7.11 -0.20
C ASN A 156 16.35 -6.07 -0.47
N GLN A 157 16.71 -5.29 0.55
CA GLN A 157 17.67 -4.17 0.52
C GLN A 157 17.23 -2.95 -0.32
N SER A 158 16.75 -3.17 -1.55
CA SER A 158 16.28 -2.14 -2.47
C SER A 158 15.58 -2.71 -3.72
N SER A 159 14.94 -3.89 -3.64
CA SER A 159 14.16 -4.40 -4.78
C SER A 159 12.86 -3.62 -4.94
N ASP A 160 12.28 -3.18 -3.82
CA ASP A 160 11.12 -2.30 -3.77
C ASP A 160 11.20 -1.36 -2.56
N PHE A 161 10.52 -0.21 -2.67
CA PHE A 161 10.38 0.80 -1.62
C PHE A 161 8.93 1.27 -1.57
N PHE A 162 8.29 1.09 -0.42
CA PHE A 162 6.88 1.42 -0.21
C PHE A 162 6.76 2.56 0.79
N TYR A 163 6.25 3.70 0.34
CA TYR A 163 6.08 4.91 1.13
C TYR A 163 4.60 5.13 1.41
N PHE A 164 4.26 5.42 2.65
CA PHE A 164 2.89 5.79 3.07
C PHE A 164 2.93 6.69 4.30
N ASN A 165 1.87 7.46 4.52
CA ASN A 165 1.65 8.17 5.77
C ASN A 165 0.57 7.42 6.57
N ALA A 166 0.93 6.94 7.76
CA ALA A 166 -0.02 6.26 8.64
C ALA A 166 -1.03 7.22 9.30
N ASP A 167 -0.74 8.53 9.36
CA ASP A 167 -1.69 9.53 9.88
C ASP A 167 -2.91 9.72 8.95
N LEU A 168 -2.83 9.24 7.69
CA LEU A 168 -3.95 9.23 6.73
C LEU A 168 -4.81 7.96 6.82
N LEU A 169 -4.57 7.08 7.81
CA LEU A 169 -5.27 5.80 7.96
C LEU A 169 -6.10 5.76 9.24
N ASP A 170 -7.41 5.55 9.07
CA ASP A 170 -8.29 5.17 10.17
C ASP A 170 -7.94 3.77 10.70
N GLN A 171 -8.32 3.51 11.96
CA GLN A 171 -8.27 2.17 12.53
C GLN A 171 -9.07 1.19 11.66
N ASN A 172 -8.48 0.03 11.35
CA ASN A 172 -8.96 -0.99 10.41
C ASN A 172 -8.92 -0.62 8.92
N GLN A 173 -8.24 0.47 8.55
CA GLN A 173 -7.97 0.84 7.17
C GLN A 173 -6.59 0.33 6.69
N SER A 174 -6.46 0.14 5.39
CA SER A 174 -5.21 -0.22 4.73
C SER A 174 -4.78 0.84 3.69
N ALA A 175 -3.49 0.83 3.34
CA ALA A 175 -2.93 1.60 2.22
C ALA A 175 -2.31 0.67 1.18
N GLY A 176 -2.36 1.07 -0.09
CA GLY A 176 -1.68 0.39 -1.19
C GLY A 176 -1.70 1.21 -2.49
N PRO A 177 -0.79 0.93 -3.45
CA PRO A 177 -0.88 1.45 -4.80
C PRO A 177 -2.14 0.94 -5.52
N PHE A 178 -2.74 1.78 -6.35
CA PHE A 178 -3.81 1.36 -7.26
C PHE A 178 -3.48 1.77 -8.71
N PRO A 179 -3.30 0.82 -9.65
CA PRO A 179 -3.43 -0.64 -9.50
C PRO A 179 -2.25 -1.30 -8.74
N ASP A 180 -2.40 -2.60 -8.45
CA ASP A 180 -1.41 -3.43 -7.73
C ASP A 180 0.04 -3.25 -8.23
N GLY A 181 0.98 -3.20 -7.28
CA GLY A 181 2.42 -3.17 -7.54
C GLY A 181 2.94 -1.93 -8.29
N GLY A 182 2.20 -0.81 -8.32
CA GLY A 182 2.72 0.41 -8.95
C GLY A 182 1.97 1.69 -8.62
N GLY A 183 2.71 2.67 -8.10
CA GLY A 183 2.20 3.99 -7.71
C GLY A 183 2.57 4.34 -6.27
N ASP A 184 2.15 5.50 -5.82
CA ASP A 184 2.23 5.86 -4.40
C ASP A 184 1.13 5.13 -3.62
N ALA A 185 1.41 4.72 -2.38
CA ALA A 185 0.41 4.02 -1.56
C ALA A 185 -0.57 5.02 -0.96
N VAL A 186 -1.86 4.79 -1.19
CA VAL A 186 -2.95 5.66 -0.76
C VAL A 186 -3.96 4.88 0.08
N PRO A 187 -4.76 5.53 0.94
CA PRO A 187 -5.78 4.86 1.73
C PRO A 187 -6.81 4.14 0.84
N LEU A 188 -7.00 2.84 1.05
CA LEU A 188 -7.91 2.00 0.26
C LEU A 188 -9.33 2.02 0.82
N SER A 189 -10.33 1.86 -0.06
CA SER A 189 -11.74 1.89 0.34
C SER A 189 -12.21 0.66 1.11
N VAL A 190 -11.57 -0.49 0.92
CA VAL A 190 -11.69 -1.70 1.74
C VAL A 190 -10.36 -2.46 1.75
N PRO A 191 -10.03 -3.17 2.84
CA PRO A 191 -8.85 -4.04 2.86
C PRO A 191 -9.01 -5.28 1.97
N THR A 192 -7.94 -5.66 1.28
CA THR A 192 -7.96 -6.68 0.19
C THR A 192 -6.99 -7.85 0.34
N PRO A 193 -6.72 -8.37 1.57
CA PRO A 193 -5.69 -9.40 1.82
C PRO A 193 -5.89 -10.66 0.97
N GLY A 194 -4.85 -11.00 0.20
CA GLY A 194 -4.79 -12.13 -0.72
C GLY A 194 -5.36 -11.85 -2.11
N GLY A 195 -5.50 -10.58 -2.51
CA GLY A 195 -6.08 -10.22 -3.79
C GLY A 195 -5.83 -8.77 -4.22
N PRO A 196 -6.37 -8.36 -5.39
CA PRO A 196 -6.13 -7.03 -5.94
C PRO A 196 -6.64 -5.90 -5.04
N ASN A 197 -5.83 -4.85 -4.91
CA ASN A 197 -6.14 -3.64 -4.16
C ASN A 197 -7.48 -3.03 -4.57
N ALA A 198 -8.25 -2.59 -3.59
CA ALA A 198 -9.48 -1.83 -3.82
C ALA A 198 -9.20 -0.47 -4.47
N GLU A 199 -10.23 0.13 -5.06
CA GLU A 199 -10.15 1.55 -5.45
C GLU A 199 -9.80 2.40 -4.20
N PRO A 200 -8.94 3.43 -4.33
CA PRO A 200 -8.63 4.34 -3.23
C PRO A 200 -9.88 5.03 -2.66
N ILE A 201 -9.80 5.49 -1.41
CA ILE A 201 -10.75 6.50 -0.94
C ILE A 201 -10.51 7.78 -1.75
N PRO A 202 -11.53 8.33 -2.43
CA PRO A 202 -11.39 9.60 -3.12
C PRO A 202 -11.09 10.69 -2.07
N PRO A 203 -10.16 11.61 -2.33
CA PRO A 203 -9.88 12.69 -1.39
C PRO A 203 -11.15 13.53 -1.19
N VAL A 204 -11.32 14.06 0.01
CA VAL A 204 -12.46 14.95 0.29
C VAL A 204 -12.25 16.23 -0.52
N VAL A 205 -13.31 16.68 -1.18
CA VAL A 205 -13.30 17.96 -1.91
C VAL A 205 -14.33 18.91 -1.34
N PHE A 206 -13.99 20.19 -1.31
CA PHE A 206 -14.85 21.24 -0.77
C PHE A 206 -14.59 22.58 -1.44
N VAL A 207 -15.48 23.54 -1.15
CA VAL A 207 -15.25 24.97 -1.39
C VAL A 207 -15.01 25.61 -0.02
N ARG A 208 -13.85 26.26 0.17
CA ARG A 208 -13.50 26.93 1.43
C ARG A 208 -14.50 28.06 1.70
N GLY A 209 -15.17 27.99 2.84
CA GLY A 209 -16.22 28.93 3.24
C GLY A 209 -17.65 28.65 2.79
N ASP A 210 -17.88 27.65 1.94
CA ASP A 210 -19.22 27.10 1.69
C ASP A 210 -19.59 26.19 2.88
N LEU A 211 -20.56 26.61 3.69
CA LEU A 211 -21.02 25.97 4.92
C LEU A 211 -22.42 25.38 4.82
N ASP A 212 -23.24 25.83 3.86
CA ASP A 212 -24.58 25.30 3.62
C ASP A 212 -24.62 24.19 2.54
N LEU A 213 -23.52 24.03 1.80
CA LEU A 213 -23.22 23.01 0.79
C LEU A 213 -23.93 23.23 -0.56
N ASP A 214 -24.21 24.48 -0.94
CA ASP A 214 -24.76 24.84 -2.26
C ASP A 214 -23.73 25.14 -3.36
N LEU A 215 -22.43 25.22 -2.99
CA LEU A 215 -21.23 25.49 -3.81
C LEU A 215 -20.94 26.95 -4.15
N ASP A 216 -21.80 27.90 -3.79
CA ASP A 216 -21.44 29.32 -3.75
C ASP A 216 -20.89 29.67 -2.34
N VAL A 217 -20.36 30.90 -2.16
CA VAL A 217 -19.97 31.40 -0.82
C VAL A 217 -20.55 32.79 -0.63
N ASP A 218 -21.53 32.92 0.26
CA ASP A 218 -22.29 34.16 0.43
C ASP A 218 -22.71 34.52 1.88
N GLU A 219 -23.77 35.31 2.03
CA GLU A 219 -24.30 35.80 3.30
C GLU A 219 -24.97 34.70 4.13
N ASP A 220 -25.47 33.62 3.52
CA ASP A 220 -26.06 32.49 4.25
C ASP A 220 -24.95 31.65 4.93
N ASP A 221 -23.76 31.50 4.33
CA ASP A 221 -22.57 30.94 4.99
C ASP A 221 -22.07 31.83 6.12
N LEU A 222 -22.04 33.16 5.89
CA LEU A 222 -21.70 34.12 6.92
C LEU A 222 -22.66 34.01 8.13
N ALA A 223 -23.94 33.74 7.90
CA ALA A 223 -24.91 33.47 8.95
C ALA A 223 -24.63 32.16 9.69
N LEU A 224 -24.22 31.09 9.00
CA LEU A 224 -23.80 29.83 9.61
C LEU A 224 -22.53 29.98 10.45
N LEU A 225 -21.49 30.65 9.94
CA LEU A 225 -20.25 30.91 10.66
C LEU A 225 -20.46 31.83 11.88
N THR A 226 -21.31 32.84 11.75
CA THR A 226 -21.77 33.67 12.89
C THR A 226 -22.51 32.82 13.92
N GLY A 227 -23.34 31.87 13.45
CA GLY A 227 -24.00 30.87 14.27
C GLY A 227 -23.03 29.99 15.04
N HIS A 228 -21.97 29.52 14.37
CA HIS A 228 -20.91 28.69 14.95
C HIS A 228 -20.27 29.36 16.18
N PHE A 229 -19.77 30.59 16.02
CA PHE A 229 -19.19 31.36 17.14
C PHE A 229 -20.21 31.81 18.19
N SER A 230 -21.51 31.69 17.89
CA SER A 230 -22.60 31.86 18.86
C SER A 230 -23.01 30.57 19.59
N GLY A 231 -22.33 29.45 19.31
CA GLY A 231 -22.55 28.14 19.94
C GLY A 231 -23.53 27.22 19.20
N SER A 232 -23.91 27.54 17.96
CA SER A 232 -24.65 26.61 17.09
C SER A 232 -23.69 25.58 16.48
N PRO A 233 -24.04 24.29 16.42
CA PRO A 233 -23.21 23.32 15.72
C PRO A 233 -23.28 23.56 14.20
N VAL A 234 -22.13 23.49 13.54
CA VAL A 234 -22.03 23.25 12.09
C VAL A 234 -21.73 21.77 11.93
N ILE A 235 -22.44 21.09 11.03
CA ILE A 235 -22.24 19.65 10.75
C ILE A 235 -21.64 19.57 9.36
N THR A 236 -20.37 19.18 9.30
CA THR A 236 -19.56 19.14 8.07
C THR A 236 -18.61 17.93 8.15
N LEU A 237 -17.98 17.54 7.03
CA LEU A 237 -17.09 16.37 6.90
C LEU A 237 -15.55 16.56 6.91
N CYS A 238 -14.88 17.70 6.63
CA CYS A 238 -15.38 19.00 6.19
C CYS A 238 -14.92 20.24 6.97
N ALA A 239 -14.02 20.11 7.95
CA ALA A 239 -13.81 21.15 8.95
C ALA A 239 -13.05 22.38 8.39
N ASP A 240 -12.22 22.21 7.37
CA ASP A 240 -11.52 23.31 6.68
C ASP A 240 -12.43 24.29 5.93
N ARG A 241 -13.70 23.91 5.70
CA ARG A 241 -14.73 24.86 5.29
C ARG A 241 -14.90 26.02 6.29
N LEU A 242 -14.53 25.83 7.57
CA LEU A 242 -14.63 26.84 8.62
C LEU A 242 -13.33 27.65 8.84
N ASP A 243 -12.16 27.15 8.43
CA ASP A 243 -10.94 27.97 8.33
C ASP A 243 -10.94 28.69 6.98
N ILE A 244 -11.67 29.80 6.95
CA ILE A 244 -11.81 30.69 5.80
C ILE A 244 -10.48 31.39 5.48
N ASN A 245 -9.66 31.60 6.51
CA ASN A 245 -8.43 32.39 6.40
C ASN A 245 -7.16 31.55 6.15
N ASP A 246 -7.29 30.21 6.18
CA ASP A 246 -6.28 29.22 5.83
C ASP A 246 -5.03 29.38 6.71
N ASN A 247 -5.23 29.30 8.04
CA ASN A 247 -4.18 29.54 9.03
C ASN A 247 -3.98 28.41 10.07
N GLY A 248 -4.73 27.31 9.96
CA GLY A 248 -4.72 26.15 10.84
C GLY A 248 -5.45 26.36 12.17
N GLU A 249 -6.30 27.38 12.28
CA GLU A 249 -7.08 27.67 13.48
C GLU A 249 -8.47 28.28 13.16
N VAL A 250 -9.54 27.48 13.26
CA VAL A 250 -10.92 27.97 13.21
C VAL A 250 -11.22 28.94 14.37
N THR A 251 -11.15 30.25 14.13
CA THR A 251 -11.40 31.29 15.15
C THR A 251 -12.22 32.47 14.62
N ILE A 252 -12.40 33.50 15.45
CA ILE A 252 -13.09 34.73 15.03
C ILE A 252 -12.33 35.50 13.91
N SER A 253 -11.07 35.13 13.60
CA SER A 253 -10.37 35.58 12.39
C SER A 253 -11.15 35.23 11.14
N ASP A 254 -11.67 34.01 11.05
CA ASP A 254 -12.40 33.47 9.90
C ASP A 254 -13.68 34.23 9.63
N LEU A 255 -14.45 34.48 10.69
CA LEU A 255 -15.63 35.32 10.59
C LEU A 255 -15.26 36.73 10.08
N SER A 256 -14.16 37.30 10.58
CA SER A 256 -13.70 38.62 10.11
C SER A 256 -13.16 38.59 8.68
N TYR A 257 -12.63 37.46 8.23
CA TYR A 257 -12.12 37.26 6.88
C TYR A 257 -13.26 37.12 5.88
N LEU A 258 -14.24 36.26 6.17
CA LEU A 258 -15.43 36.06 5.33
C LEU A 258 -16.20 37.37 5.12
N ILE A 259 -16.46 38.14 6.19
CA ILE A 259 -17.06 39.48 6.11
C ILE A 259 -16.28 40.39 5.15
N GLN A 260 -14.94 40.33 5.17
CA GLN A 260 -14.12 41.14 4.27
C GLN A 260 -14.14 40.59 2.83
N ALA A 261 -14.16 39.28 2.63
CA ALA A 261 -14.13 38.63 1.32
C ALA A 261 -15.40 38.87 0.49
N LEU A 262 -16.56 38.93 1.16
CA LEU A 262 -17.86 39.24 0.53
C LEU A 262 -17.99 40.71 0.08
N GLU A 263 -17.18 41.61 0.62
CA GLU A 263 -17.21 43.04 0.24
C GLU A 263 -16.58 43.29 -1.15
N PRO A 264 -17.07 44.28 -1.93
CA PRO A 264 -16.47 44.63 -3.21
C PRO A 264 -15.00 45.05 -3.06
N ASN A 265 -14.09 44.27 -3.66
CA ASN A 265 -12.62 44.35 -3.53
C ASN A 265 -12.05 43.85 -2.19
N GLY A 266 -12.73 42.88 -1.55
CA GLY A 266 -12.20 42.09 -0.44
C GLY A 266 -10.96 41.24 -0.78
N PRO A 267 -10.36 40.58 0.21
CA PRO A 267 -9.42 39.48 -0.03
C PRO A 267 -10.10 38.34 -0.79
N VAL A 268 -9.31 37.56 -1.53
CA VAL A 268 -9.79 36.34 -2.18
C VAL A 268 -9.67 35.20 -1.17
N ILE A 269 -10.73 34.41 -0.98
CA ILE A 269 -10.69 33.22 -0.13
C ILE A 269 -9.62 32.25 -0.69
N PRO A 270 -8.74 31.69 0.16
CA PRO A 270 -7.72 30.72 -0.25
C PRO A 270 -8.32 29.49 -0.94
N GLU A 271 -7.48 28.74 -1.65
CA GLU A 271 -7.91 27.50 -2.29
C GLU A 271 -8.31 26.46 -1.21
N PRO A 272 -9.30 25.58 -1.47
CA PRO A 272 -10.09 25.46 -2.70
C PRO A 272 -11.27 26.45 -2.79
N PHE A 273 -11.19 27.43 -3.71
CA PHE A 273 -12.26 28.40 -4.01
C PHE A 273 -12.02 29.01 -5.41
N PRO A 274 -13.05 29.32 -6.24
CA PRO A 274 -14.49 29.17 -6.04
C PRO A 274 -15.04 27.87 -6.67
N SER A 275 -14.26 26.79 -6.62
CA SER A 275 -14.64 25.49 -7.17
C SER A 275 -14.15 24.41 -6.23
N GLU A 276 -14.86 23.27 -6.18
CA GLU A 276 -14.47 22.13 -5.36
C GLU A 276 -13.03 21.68 -5.66
N GLY A 277 -12.25 21.51 -4.59
CA GLY A 277 -10.89 21.00 -4.63
C GLY A 277 -10.50 20.37 -3.30
N VAL A 278 -9.32 19.74 -3.27
CA VAL A 278 -8.69 19.25 -2.04
C VAL A 278 -8.08 20.42 -1.27
N ASP A 279 -7.83 20.27 0.03
CA ASP A 279 -7.03 21.25 0.77
C ASP A 279 -5.57 21.24 0.26
N PRO A 280 -5.00 22.38 -0.19
CA PRO A 280 -3.59 22.46 -0.59
C PRO A 280 -2.62 22.70 0.59
N THR A 281 -3.13 22.86 1.81
CA THR A 281 -2.41 23.37 2.99
C THR A 281 -2.57 22.42 4.18
N PRO A 282 -1.66 21.44 4.35
CA PRO A 282 -1.72 20.48 5.46
C PRO A 282 -1.65 21.12 6.86
N ASP A 283 -2.61 20.82 7.74
CA ASP A 283 -2.59 21.20 9.14
C ASP A 283 -3.10 20.11 10.13
N ASN A 284 -4.00 20.42 11.07
CA ASN A 284 -4.58 19.49 12.06
C ASN A 284 -6.12 19.61 12.13
N ILE A 285 -6.75 20.15 11.10
CA ILE A 285 -8.21 20.27 10.94
C ILE A 285 -8.70 19.14 10.01
N ASP A 286 -9.91 18.61 10.27
CA ASP A 286 -10.45 17.45 9.54
C ASP A 286 -10.93 17.80 8.11
N CYS A 287 -10.01 17.93 7.14
CA CYS A 287 -10.30 17.79 5.71
C CYS A 287 -9.07 17.65 4.76
N GLU A 288 -7.94 17.18 5.27
CA GLU A 288 -6.66 17.03 4.55
C GLU A 288 -6.79 16.48 3.10
N GLY A 289 -6.21 17.22 2.16
CA GLY A 289 -5.85 16.74 0.82
C GLY A 289 -4.50 16.01 0.78
N PRO A 290 -4.13 15.42 -0.37
CA PRO A 290 -2.80 14.83 -0.61
C PRO A 290 -1.71 15.87 -0.94
#